data_AF-A0A9C9YW82-F1
#
_entry.id   AF-A0A9C9YW82-F1
#
_cell.length_a   1.000
_cell.length_b   1.000
_cell.length_c   1.000
_cell.angle_alpha   90.00
_cell.angle_beta   90.00
_cell.angle_gamma   90.00
#
_symmetry.space_group_name_H-M   'P 1'
#
loop_
_entity.id
_entity.type
_entity.pdbx_description
1 polymer ?
#
loop_
_entity_poly.entity_id
_entity_poly.type
_entity_poly.pdbx_seq_one_letter_code
_entity_poly.pdbx_strand_id
1 'polypeptide(L)' 'QNELAKLTGIPQSTISAIENDRVNLGVERAKILARALQCHPAVLVFPGWEVQRETAA' A
#
# COMPACT_ATOMS: atom_id res chain seq x y z
N GLN A 1 13.05 -0.05 5.00
CA GLN A 1 12.21 -1.23 4.71
C GLN A 1 12.17 -2.27 5.84
N ASN A 2 13.30 -2.60 6.49
CA ASN A 2 13.32 -3.56 7.62
C ASN A 2 12.37 -3.21 8.77
N GLU A 3 12.20 -1.92 9.07
CA GLU A 3 11.24 -1.47 10.09
C GLU A 3 9.78 -1.72 9.67
N LEU A 4 9.43 -1.43 8.42
CA LEU A 4 8.10 -1.73 7.87
C LEU A 4 7.80 -3.24 7.91
N ALA A 5 8.79 -4.09 7.63
CA ALA A 5 8.67 -5.54 7.76
C ALA A 5 8.36 -5.96 9.21
N LYS A 6 9.00 -5.33 10.21
CA LYS A 6 8.70 -5.58 11.62
C LYS A 6 7.29 -5.10 12.00
N LEU A 7 6.88 -3.92 11.53
CA LEU A 7 5.57 -3.34 11.85
C LEU A 7 4.40 -4.11 11.22
N THR A 8 4.61 -4.67 10.02
CA THR A 8 3.56 -5.34 9.24
C THR A 8 3.56 -6.85 9.38
N GLY A 9 4.67 -7.45 9.83
CA GLY A 9 4.89 -8.89 9.77
C GLY A 9 5.10 -9.42 8.34
N ILE A 10 5.15 -8.56 7.33
CA ILE A 10 5.44 -8.95 5.95
C ILE A 10 6.96 -9.07 5.79
N PRO A 11 7.50 -10.18 5.26
CA PRO A 11 8.94 -10.30 5.04
C PRO A 11 9.50 -9.15 4.19
N GLN A 12 10.66 -8.60 4.55
CA GLN A 12 11.25 -7.50 3.79
C GLN A 12 11.47 -7.86 2.32
N SER A 13 11.83 -9.12 2.02
CA SER A 13 11.95 -9.62 0.65
C SER A 13 10.62 -9.58 -0.11
N THR A 14 9.50 -9.82 0.56
CA THR A 14 8.16 -9.69 -0.01
C THR A 14 7.80 -8.23 -0.26
N ILE A 15 8.08 -7.33 0.70
CA ILE A 15 7.86 -5.88 0.50
C ILE A 15 8.70 -5.38 -0.69
N SER A 16 9.97 -5.79 -0.77
CA SER A 16 10.85 -5.45 -1.88
C SER A 16 10.33 -5.99 -3.21
N ALA A 17 9.83 -7.23 -3.25
CA ALA A 17 9.25 -7.79 -4.45
C ALA A 17 7.99 -7.04 -4.91
N ILE A 18 7.18 -6.53 -3.97
CA ILE A 18 6.01 -5.69 -4.28
C ILE A 18 6.46 -4.34 -4.85
N GLU A 19 7.40 -3.66 -4.20
CA GLU A 19 7.89 -2.35 -4.65
C GLU A 19 8.60 -2.39 -6.01
N ASN A 20 9.12 -3.54 -6.41
CA ASN A 20 9.80 -3.75 -7.69
C ASN A 20 8.92 -4.48 -8.71
N ASP A 21 7.60 -4.49 -8.51
CA ASP A 21 6.59 -5.07 -9.41
C ASP A 21 6.78 -6.57 -9.73
N ARG A 22 7.54 -7.29 -8.90
CA ARG A 22 7.78 -8.74 -9.04
C ARG A 22 6.66 -9.57 -8.44
N VAL A 23 5.94 -9.01 -7.47
CA VAL A 23 4.80 -9.65 -6.78
C VAL A 23 3.67 -8.65 -6.66
N ASN A 24 2.45 -9.07 -6.98
CA ASN A 24 1.29 -8.20 -6.81
C ASN A 24 0.95 -8.00 -5.33
N LEU A 25 0.61 -6.76 -4.95
CA LEU A 25 0.31 -6.39 -3.56
C LEU A 25 -0.88 -7.21 -3.01
N GLY A 26 -2.02 -7.17 -3.71
CA GLY A 26 -3.26 -7.80 -3.28
C GLY A 26 -3.94 -7.11 -2.08
N VAL A 27 -5.25 -7.28 -1.95
CA VAL A 27 -6.07 -6.53 -0.99
C VAL A 27 -5.69 -6.78 0.47
N GLU A 28 -5.35 -8.03 0.84
CA GLU A 28 -5.02 -8.35 2.24
C GLU A 28 -3.72 -7.72 2.71
N ARG A 29 -2.67 -7.73 1.88
CA ARG A 29 -1.41 -7.05 2.21
C ARG A 29 -1.57 -5.53 2.17
N ALA A 30 -2.41 -5.01 1.27
CA ALA A 30 -2.74 -3.59 1.25
C ALA A 30 -3.39 -3.13 2.56
N LYS A 31 -4.32 -3.91 3.14
CA LYS A 31 -4.91 -3.60 4.46
C LYS A 31 -3.85 -3.50 5.56
N ILE A 32 -2.90 -4.44 5.58
CA ILE A 32 -1.82 -4.49 6.57
C ILE A 32 -0.88 -3.29 6.40
N LEU A 33 -0.40 -3.04 5.18
CA LEU A 33 0.51 -1.94 4.86
C LEU A 33 -0.15 -0.59 5.11
N ALA A 34 -1.42 -0.43 4.72
CA ALA A 34 -2.15 0.82 4.92
C ALA A 34 -2.31 1.18 6.40
N ARG A 35 -2.52 0.18 7.27
CA ARG A 35 -2.54 0.40 8.72
C ARG A 35 -1.18 0.87 9.24
N ALA A 36 -0.08 0.27 8.79
CA ALA A 36 1.27 0.66 9.20
C ALA A 36 1.68 2.04 8.66
N LEU A 37 1.21 2.39 7.46
CA LEU A 37 1.49 3.66 6.78
C LEU A 37 0.45 4.76 7.08
N GLN A 38 -0.54 4.47 7.94
CA GLN A 38 -1.63 5.38 8.30
C GLN A 38 -2.39 5.96 7.09
N CYS A 39 -2.63 5.13 6.07
CA CYS A 39 -3.37 5.52 4.88
C CYS A 39 -4.58 4.59 4.65
N HIS A 40 -5.44 4.93 3.68
CA HIS A 40 -6.55 4.08 3.29
C HIS A 40 -6.08 3.00 2.29
N PRO A 41 -6.45 1.70 2.42
CA PRO A 41 -5.95 0.63 1.56
C PRO A 41 -6.14 0.89 0.05
N ALA A 42 -7.21 1.58 -0.32
CA ALA A 42 -7.52 1.94 -1.71
C ALA A 42 -6.39 2.72 -2.40
N VAL A 43 -5.63 3.55 -1.68
CA VAL A 43 -4.54 4.35 -2.26
C VAL A 43 -3.34 3.49 -2.67
N LEU A 44 -3.21 2.29 -2.11
CA LEU A 44 -2.13 1.35 -2.44
C LEU A 44 -2.50 0.40 -3.58
N VAL A 45 -3.79 0.03 -3.68
CA VAL A 45 -4.28 -0.89 -4.74
C VAL A 45 -4.82 -0.17 -5.98
N PHE A 46 -5.12 1.12 -5.87
CA PHE A 46 -5.51 1.98 -6.99
C PHE A 46 -4.60 3.22 -7.06
N PRO A 47 -3.30 3.04 -7.35
CA PRO A 47 -2.40 4.17 -7.54
C PRO A 47 -2.88 5.00 -8.75
N GLY A 48 -3.00 6.32 -8.56
CA GLY A 48 -3.47 7.23 -9.61
C GLY A 48 -4.98 7.43 -9.71
N TRP A 49 -5.78 6.90 -8.77
CA TRP A 49 -7.20 7.27 -8.68
C TRP A 49 -7.35 8.68 -8.10
N GLU A 50 -7.46 9.67 -8.98
CA GLU A 50 -7.87 11.03 -8.59
C GLU A 50 -9.39 11.07 -8.39
N VAL A 51 -9.83 11.26 -7.15
CA VAL A 51 -11.20 11.70 -6.89
C VAL A 51 -11.28 13.14 -7.41
N GLN A 52 -11.92 13.35 -8.57
CA GLN A 52 -12.25 14.70 -9.02
C GLN A 52 -12.95 15.40 -7.86
N ARG A 53 -12.28 16.37 -7.23
CA ARG A 53 -12.95 17.28 -6.30
C ARG A 53 -13.90 18.10 -7.15
N GLU A 54 -15.20 17.81 -7.08
CA GLU A 54 -16.20 18.78 -7.49
C GLU A 54 -15.92 20.05 -6.68
N THR A 55 -15.38 21.05 -7.36
CA THR A 55 -15.27 22.39 -6.81
C THR A 55 -16.68 22.94 -6.93
N ALA A 56 -17.39 23.04 -5.81
CA ALA A 56 -18.66 23.75 -5.79
C ALA A 56 -18.38 25.19 -6.24
N ALA A 57 -18.91 25.54 -7.40
CA ALA A 57 -18.84 26.87 -7.99
C ALA A 57 -19.78 27.84 -7.26
#